data_AF-S9ZQK8-F1
#
_entry.id   AF-S9ZQK8-F1
#
_cell.length_a   1.000
_cell.length_b   1.000
_cell.length_c   1.000
_cell.angle_alpha   90.00
_cell.angle_beta   90.00
_cell.angle_gamma   90.00
#
_symmetry.space_group_name_H-M   'P 1'
#
loop_
_entity.id
_entity.type
_entity.pdbx_description
1 polymer ?
#
loop_
_entity_poly.entity_id
_entity_poly.type
_entity_poly.pdbx_seq_one_letter_code
_entity_poly.pdbx_strand_id
1 'polypeptide(L)'
;MRQFDEGGNYQDLLDTMVAAGRAGDACWLLEQFGSTNEVRELDAIEADAVVFAGTLRVRGGVDVEGKIHVGRTLQVGGGVRVGGDLIVGEDLRVEGNVRVDGNADIGADVRVGWGLEVLSALRCGGELRAGWDLRCGAHLELGGNAVVGQDLHCADELRCFKGLQLGGDLCAENSVRVDQGIVAGGSVSSALHLEVGWGIRAGGAICAQGSIRAGESLEAGEAICAGEGYGVFAGLDVQTEAWEACARVSAPERPAGLMSGWWAGPSALLARAVA
;
A
#
# COMPACT_ATOMS: atom_id res chain seq x y z
N MET A 1 -19.95 32.76 -17.54
CA MET A 1 -19.46 32.47 -16.18
C MET A 1 -20.69 32.46 -15.28
N ARG A 2 -21.24 31.29 -14.95
CA ARG A 2 -22.38 31.18 -14.05
C ARG A 2 -21.82 30.91 -12.66
N GLN A 3 -22.02 31.87 -11.78
CA GLN A 3 -21.68 31.82 -10.37
C GLN A 3 -22.71 30.88 -9.73
N PHE A 4 -22.26 29.70 -9.30
CA PHE A 4 -23.08 28.79 -8.50
C PHE A 4 -23.06 29.32 -7.07
N ASP A 5 -24.23 29.68 -6.55
CA ASP A 5 -24.40 30.06 -5.15
C ASP A 5 -24.06 28.88 -4.24
N GLU A 6 -23.29 29.18 -3.19
CA GLU A 6 -22.62 28.26 -2.28
C GLU A 6 -23.60 27.30 -1.55
N GLY A 7 -23.27 26.01 -1.56
CA GLY A 7 -23.75 24.97 -0.63
C GLY A 7 -25.02 24.22 -1.03
N GLY A 8 -26.05 24.88 -1.56
CA GLY A 8 -27.34 24.21 -1.81
C GLY A 8 -27.42 23.40 -3.10
N ASN A 9 -26.84 23.89 -4.20
CA ASN A 9 -27.13 23.35 -5.54
C ASN A 9 -26.17 22.24 -5.98
N TYR A 10 -24.92 22.26 -5.51
CA TYR A 10 -23.88 21.38 -6.05
C TYR A 10 -24.05 19.93 -5.58
N GLN A 11 -24.20 19.72 -4.28
CA GLN A 11 -24.43 18.38 -3.77
C GLN A 11 -25.80 17.84 -4.19
N ASP A 12 -26.84 18.67 -4.23
CA ASP A 12 -28.17 18.27 -4.73
C ASP A 12 -28.12 17.81 -6.19
N LEU A 13 -27.30 18.45 -7.03
CA LEU A 13 -27.07 18.03 -8.41
C LEU A 13 -26.37 16.66 -8.48
N LEU A 14 -25.34 16.45 -7.66
CA LEU A 14 -24.64 15.15 -7.56
C LEU A 14 -25.61 14.05 -7.10
N ASP A 15 -26.36 14.31 -6.03
CA ASP A 15 -27.35 13.38 -5.47
C ASP A 15 -28.44 13.04 -6.51
N THR A 16 -28.89 14.04 -7.29
CA THR A 16 -29.85 13.84 -8.40
C THR A 16 -29.28 12.95 -9.51
N MET A 17 -28.00 13.12 -9.87
CA MET A 17 -27.33 12.27 -10.86
C MET A 17 -27.17 10.83 -10.37
N VAL A 18 -26.76 10.66 -9.10
CA VAL A 18 -26.64 9.33 -8.47
C VAL A 18 -28.00 8.62 -8.44
N ALA A 19 -29.06 9.31 -8.00
CA ALA A 19 -30.42 8.76 -7.98
C ALA A 19 -30.96 8.40 -9.37
N ALA A 20 -30.46 9.05 -10.42
CA ALA A 20 -30.78 8.72 -11.82
C ALA A 20 -29.91 7.58 -12.40
N GLY A 21 -29.09 6.90 -11.58
CA GLY A 21 -28.17 5.84 -12.02
C GLY A 21 -26.94 6.36 -12.78
N ARG A 22 -26.65 7.67 -12.71
CA ARG A 22 -25.57 8.35 -13.43
C ARG A 22 -24.40 8.69 -12.51
N ALA A 23 -24.00 7.74 -11.65
CA ALA A 23 -22.91 7.94 -10.70
C ALA A 23 -21.57 8.29 -11.38
N GLY A 24 -21.31 7.76 -12.58
CA GLY A 24 -20.12 8.13 -13.36
C GLY A 24 -20.09 9.61 -13.77
N ASP A 25 -21.24 10.16 -14.17
CA ASP A 25 -21.35 11.58 -14.51
C ASP A 25 -21.20 12.48 -13.27
N ALA A 26 -21.71 12.03 -12.12
CA ALA A 26 -21.53 12.70 -10.84
C ALA A 26 -20.05 12.72 -10.42
N CYS A 27 -19.34 11.60 -10.53
CA CYS A 27 -17.88 11.54 -10.30
C CYS A 27 -17.14 12.51 -11.22
N TRP A 28 -17.45 12.48 -12.52
CA TRP A 28 -16.83 13.40 -13.49
C TRP A 28 -17.07 14.86 -13.11
N LEU A 29 -18.29 15.22 -12.70
CA LEU A 29 -18.60 16.58 -12.26
C LEU A 29 -17.77 16.96 -11.02
N LEU A 30 -17.64 16.04 -10.06
CA LEU A 30 -16.82 16.24 -8.86
C LEU A 30 -15.34 16.45 -9.21
N GLU A 31 -14.79 15.71 -10.16
CA GLU A 31 -13.41 15.86 -10.62
C GLU A 31 -13.18 17.20 -11.33
N GLN A 32 -14.16 17.70 -12.09
CA GLN A 32 -14.03 18.96 -12.82
C GLN A 32 -14.15 20.20 -11.93
N PHE A 33 -15.04 20.18 -10.94
CA PHE A 33 -15.35 21.35 -10.11
C PHE A 33 -14.70 21.29 -8.73
N GLY A 34 -14.20 20.13 -8.33
CA GLY A 34 -13.48 19.92 -7.09
C GLY A 34 -14.38 19.70 -5.88
N SER A 35 -13.73 19.44 -4.76
CA SER A 35 -14.34 19.17 -3.46
C SER A 35 -14.88 20.43 -2.76
N THR A 36 -15.87 20.25 -1.88
CA THR A 36 -16.35 21.29 -0.96
C THR A 36 -15.85 21.04 0.46
N ASN A 37 -15.95 22.03 1.35
CA ASN A 37 -15.61 21.88 2.78
C ASN A 37 -16.76 21.33 3.62
N GLU A 38 -17.82 20.81 2.99
CA GLU A 38 -18.96 20.26 3.70
C GLU A 38 -18.58 19.00 4.48
N VAL A 39 -19.22 18.80 5.63
CA VAL A 39 -19.07 17.60 6.44
C VAL A 39 -20.46 17.03 6.66
N ARG A 40 -20.65 15.75 6.32
CA ARG A 40 -21.91 15.03 6.56
C ARG A 40 -21.64 13.87 7.50
N GLU A 41 -22.41 13.81 8.58
CA GLU A 41 -22.37 12.73 9.55
C GLU A 41 -23.57 11.80 9.36
N LEU A 42 -23.32 10.50 9.31
CA LEU A 42 -24.32 9.46 9.08
C LEU A 42 -24.10 8.32 10.08
N ASP A 43 -25.17 7.61 10.44
CA ASP A 43 -25.04 6.43 11.29
C ASP A 43 -24.54 5.22 10.49
N ALA A 44 -25.00 5.03 9.26
CA ALA A 44 -24.55 3.98 8.33
C ALA A 44 -24.81 4.41 6.88
N ILE A 45 -24.22 3.72 5.90
CA ILE A 45 -24.50 3.89 4.47
C ILE A 45 -24.81 2.53 3.86
N GLU A 46 -25.97 2.43 3.22
CA GLU A 46 -26.37 1.34 2.33
C GLU A 46 -26.93 1.96 1.05
N ALA A 47 -26.24 1.81 -0.08
CA ALA A 47 -26.60 2.48 -1.33
C ALA A 47 -26.01 1.80 -2.58
N ASP A 48 -26.60 2.06 -3.75
CA ASP A 48 -26.03 1.60 -5.02
C ASP A 48 -24.74 2.34 -5.39
N ALA A 49 -24.64 3.63 -5.05
CA ALA A 49 -23.45 4.44 -5.25
C ALA A 49 -23.45 5.65 -4.31
N VAL A 50 -22.27 6.19 -4.03
CA VAL A 50 -22.09 7.38 -3.20
C VAL A 50 -21.17 8.36 -3.92
N VAL A 51 -21.64 9.59 -4.14
CA VAL A 51 -20.79 10.69 -4.61
C VAL A 51 -21.02 11.89 -3.71
N PHE A 52 -20.01 12.24 -2.91
CA PHE A 52 -20.10 13.35 -1.96
C PHE A 52 -18.91 14.29 -2.12
N ALA A 53 -19.18 15.58 -2.33
CA ALA A 53 -18.13 16.55 -2.63
C ALA A 53 -17.23 16.89 -1.43
N GLY A 54 -17.69 16.66 -0.20
CA GLY A 54 -16.99 17.01 1.02
C GLY A 54 -16.40 15.82 1.78
N THR A 55 -16.43 15.92 3.11
CA THR A 55 -16.04 14.87 4.06
C THR A 55 -17.23 14.07 4.55
N LEU A 56 -17.15 12.74 4.48
CA LEU A 56 -18.14 11.83 5.07
C LEU A 56 -17.62 11.25 6.39
N ARG A 57 -18.46 11.31 7.43
CA ARG A 57 -18.23 10.62 8.70
C ARG A 57 -19.37 9.65 8.97
N VAL A 58 -19.06 8.37 9.02
CA VAL A 58 -20.02 7.30 9.22
C VAL A 58 -19.71 6.62 10.54
N ARG A 59 -20.67 6.57 11.48
CA ARG A 59 -20.43 5.95 12.80
C ARG A 59 -20.35 4.43 12.70
N GLY A 60 -21.20 3.83 11.88
CA GLY A 60 -21.30 2.40 11.62
C GLY A 60 -20.58 2.00 10.34
N GLY A 61 -21.14 1.00 9.65
CA GLY A 61 -20.57 0.46 8.40
C GLY A 61 -21.01 1.21 7.15
N VAL A 62 -20.28 0.96 6.07
CA VAL A 62 -20.59 1.42 4.71
C VAL A 62 -20.66 0.18 3.82
N ASP A 63 -21.80 -0.02 3.16
CA ASP A 63 -22.01 -1.08 2.18
C ASP A 63 -22.56 -0.46 0.89
N VAL A 64 -21.73 -0.45 -0.16
CA VAL A 64 -22.07 0.18 -1.44
C VAL A 64 -21.84 -0.81 -2.56
N GLU A 65 -22.89 -1.15 -3.32
CA GLU A 65 -22.79 -2.14 -4.41
C GLU A 65 -21.94 -1.62 -5.58
N GLY A 66 -22.08 -0.35 -5.91
CA GLY A 66 -21.31 0.33 -6.95
C GLY A 66 -20.12 1.07 -6.37
N LYS A 67 -19.92 2.31 -6.83
CA LYS A 67 -18.72 3.11 -6.49
C LYS A 67 -18.98 4.13 -5.40
N ILE A 68 -17.90 4.46 -4.68
CA ILE A 68 -17.84 5.57 -3.74
C ILE A 68 -16.84 6.59 -4.28
N HIS A 69 -17.25 7.85 -4.36
CA HIS A 69 -16.37 8.99 -4.60
C HIS A 69 -16.61 10.05 -3.51
N VAL A 70 -15.63 10.23 -2.63
CA VAL A 70 -15.65 11.28 -1.60
C VAL A 70 -14.58 12.31 -1.93
N GLY A 71 -14.97 13.56 -2.12
CA GLY A 71 -14.07 14.62 -2.57
C GLY A 71 -12.98 14.99 -1.55
N ARG A 72 -13.22 14.70 -0.26
CA ARG A 72 -12.24 14.92 0.82
C ARG A 72 -11.98 13.63 1.59
N THR A 73 -12.21 13.65 2.90
CA THR A 73 -11.93 12.52 3.81
C THR A 73 -13.15 11.61 3.94
N LEU A 74 -12.93 10.30 3.97
CA LEU A 74 -13.93 9.30 4.38
C LEU A 74 -13.51 8.69 5.72
N GLN A 75 -14.29 8.94 6.76
CA GLN A 75 -14.10 8.38 8.10
C GLN A 75 -15.24 7.42 8.45
N VAL A 76 -14.92 6.18 8.81
CA VAL A 76 -15.90 5.12 9.08
C VAL A 76 -15.54 4.39 10.37
N GLY A 77 -16.47 4.35 11.33
CA GLY A 77 -16.30 3.65 12.60
C GLY A 77 -16.52 2.13 12.53
N GLY A 78 -17.16 1.64 11.46
CA GLY A 78 -17.31 0.23 11.13
C GLY A 78 -16.38 -0.23 10.00
N GLY A 79 -16.81 -1.27 9.28
CA GLY A 79 -16.16 -1.72 8.04
C GLY A 79 -16.73 -1.04 6.80
N VAL A 80 -15.98 -1.11 5.70
CA VAL A 80 -16.35 -0.58 4.39
C VAL A 80 -16.33 -1.72 3.37
N ARG A 81 -17.43 -1.90 2.63
CA ARG A 81 -17.50 -2.75 1.45
C ARG A 81 -17.94 -1.92 0.26
N VAL A 82 -17.19 -2.00 -0.84
CA VAL A 82 -17.47 -1.33 -2.10
C VAL A 82 -17.37 -2.34 -3.23
N GLY A 83 -18.47 -2.59 -3.95
CA GLY A 83 -18.47 -3.52 -5.09
C GLY A 83 -17.88 -2.91 -6.37
N GLY A 84 -17.72 -1.59 -6.42
CA GLY A 84 -17.01 -0.86 -7.47
C GLY A 84 -15.74 -0.18 -6.98
N ASP A 85 -15.45 0.99 -7.55
CA ASP A 85 -14.27 1.78 -7.18
C ASP A 85 -14.48 2.58 -5.88
N LEU A 86 -13.43 2.72 -5.09
CA LEU A 86 -13.35 3.62 -3.94
C LEU A 86 -12.38 4.77 -4.26
N ILE A 87 -12.91 5.98 -4.41
CA ILE A 87 -12.13 7.19 -4.68
C ILE A 87 -12.29 8.14 -3.48
N VAL A 88 -11.19 8.52 -2.85
CA VAL A 88 -11.16 9.42 -1.70
C VAL A 88 -10.11 10.49 -1.95
N GLY A 89 -10.53 11.76 -2.07
CA GLY A 89 -9.64 12.85 -2.45
C GLY A 89 -8.55 13.17 -1.42
N GLU A 90 -8.81 12.89 -0.13
CA GLU A 90 -7.85 13.10 0.97
C GLU A 90 -7.62 11.78 1.75
N ASP A 91 -7.97 11.75 3.04
CA ASP A 91 -7.69 10.61 3.92
C ASP A 91 -8.82 9.57 3.90
N LEU A 92 -8.46 8.29 3.94
CA LEU A 92 -9.37 7.19 4.28
C LEU A 92 -9.07 6.69 5.68
N ARG A 93 -10.04 6.75 6.60
CA ARG A 93 -9.91 6.27 7.97
C ARG A 93 -11.04 5.32 8.31
N VAL A 94 -10.72 4.05 8.54
CA VAL A 94 -11.70 2.99 8.80
C VAL A 94 -11.25 2.18 10.01
N GLU A 95 -12.09 2.07 11.02
CA GLU A 95 -11.75 1.30 12.24
C GLU A 95 -11.86 -0.22 12.02
N GLY A 96 -12.73 -0.66 11.09
CA GLY A 96 -12.91 -2.07 10.72
C GLY A 96 -12.10 -2.51 9.49
N ASN A 97 -12.62 -3.51 8.77
CA ASN A 97 -12.08 -3.97 7.49
C ASN A 97 -12.49 -3.05 6.34
N VAL A 98 -11.64 -2.95 5.32
CA VAL A 98 -11.99 -2.36 4.02
C VAL A 98 -11.89 -3.42 2.95
N ARG A 99 -12.96 -3.61 2.19
CA ARG A 99 -12.99 -4.45 1.00
C ARG A 99 -13.48 -3.64 -0.20
N VAL A 100 -12.69 -3.58 -1.26
CA VAL A 100 -13.01 -2.91 -2.52
C VAL A 100 -12.84 -3.91 -3.66
N ASP A 101 -13.91 -4.21 -4.39
CA ASP A 101 -13.84 -5.15 -5.52
C ASP A 101 -13.25 -4.46 -6.77
N GLY A 102 -13.45 -3.14 -6.92
CA GLY A 102 -12.83 -2.32 -7.97
C GLY A 102 -11.46 -1.75 -7.57
N ASN A 103 -11.12 -0.59 -8.13
CA ASN A 103 -9.89 0.12 -7.78
C ASN A 103 -10.08 0.97 -6.53
N ALA A 104 -9.01 1.16 -5.76
CA ALA A 104 -8.96 2.10 -4.65
C ALA A 104 -7.95 3.21 -4.96
N ASP A 105 -8.41 4.46 -5.05
CA ASP A 105 -7.56 5.65 -5.24
C ASP A 105 -7.77 6.62 -4.07
N ILE A 106 -6.74 6.75 -3.23
CA ILE A 106 -6.75 7.61 -2.05
C ILE A 106 -5.66 8.65 -2.21
N GLY A 107 -6.05 9.93 -2.23
CA GLY A 107 -5.15 11.05 -2.50
C GLY A 107 -4.11 11.32 -1.40
N ALA A 108 -4.43 10.99 -0.14
CA ALA A 108 -3.55 11.20 1.02
C ALA A 108 -3.37 9.90 1.83
N ASP A 109 -3.60 9.92 3.14
CA ASP A 109 -3.28 8.79 4.03
C ASP A 109 -4.41 7.75 4.05
N VAL A 110 -4.03 6.47 4.17
CA VAL A 110 -4.93 5.36 4.46
C VAL A 110 -4.65 4.83 5.86
N ARG A 111 -5.68 4.74 6.70
CA ARG A 111 -5.63 4.07 8.01
C ARG A 111 -6.79 3.12 8.15
N VAL A 112 -6.50 1.84 8.19
CA VAL A 112 -7.46 0.75 8.36
C VAL A 112 -7.11 -0.02 9.63
N GLY A 113 -8.04 -0.08 10.58
CA GLY A 113 -7.82 -0.69 11.89
C GLY A 113 -7.56 -2.19 11.80
N TRP A 114 -8.16 -2.87 10.83
CA TRP A 114 -8.01 -4.31 10.58
C TRP A 114 -7.34 -4.57 9.21
N GLY A 115 -7.96 -5.35 8.32
CA GLY A 115 -7.42 -5.68 7.00
C GLY A 115 -7.92 -4.77 5.88
N LEU A 116 -7.05 -4.55 4.88
CA LEU A 116 -7.38 -3.84 3.63
C LEU A 116 -7.25 -4.81 2.45
N GLU A 117 -8.37 -5.07 1.78
CA GLU A 117 -8.45 -5.92 0.60
C GLU A 117 -8.98 -5.12 -0.60
N VAL A 118 -8.18 -5.01 -1.65
CA VAL A 118 -8.55 -4.39 -2.91
C VAL A 118 -8.34 -5.43 -4.01
N LEU A 119 -9.39 -5.85 -4.69
CA LEU A 119 -9.28 -6.92 -5.69
C LEU A 119 -8.65 -6.44 -7.01
N SER A 120 -8.62 -5.13 -7.25
CA SER A 120 -7.95 -4.52 -8.41
C SER A 120 -6.73 -3.72 -7.95
N ALA A 121 -6.49 -2.54 -8.52
CA ALA A 121 -5.33 -1.71 -8.18
C ALA A 121 -5.60 -0.81 -6.96
N LEU A 122 -4.56 -0.60 -6.14
CA LEU A 122 -4.58 0.32 -5.01
C LEU A 122 -3.51 1.39 -5.19
N ARG A 123 -3.95 2.66 -5.22
CA ARG A 123 -3.10 3.85 -5.18
C ARG A 123 -3.36 4.59 -3.87
N CYS A 124 -2.28 4.87 -3.13
CA CYS A 124 -2.29 5.71 -1.94
C CYS A 124 -1.24 6.81 -2.12
N GLY A 125 -1.64 8.08 -2.18
CA GLY A 125 -0.73 9.20 -2.36
C GLY A 125 0.15 9.48 -1.12
N GLY A 126 -0.34 9.12 0.06
CA GLY A 126 0.32 9.35 1.34
C GLY A 126 0.77 8.07 2.04
N GLU A 127 0.71 8.08 3.36
CA GLU A 127 1.12 6.96 4.21
C GLU A 127 -0.01 5.93 4.32
N LEU A 128 0.33 4.64 4.28
CA LEU A 128 -0.63 3.55 4.46
C LEU A 128 -0.40 2.83 5.79
N ARG A 129 -1.47 2.62 6.56
CA ARG A 129 -1.47 1.76 7.74
C ARG A 129 -2.62 0.78 7.68
N ALA A 130 -2.31 -0.51 7.72
CA ALA A 130 -3.27 -1.59 7.91
C ALA A 130 -2.92 -2.36 9.19
N GLY A 131 -3.89 -2.53 10.08
CA GLY A 131 -3.65 -3.20 11.36
C GLY A 131 -3.32 -4.69 11.20
N TRP A 132 -3.89 -5.34 10.18
CA TRP A 132 -3.66 -6.76 9.87
C TRP A 132 -3.05 -6.89 8.47
N ASP A 133 -3.68 -7.65 7.57
CA ASP A 133 -3.21 -7.89 6.20
C ASP A 133 -3.51 -6.73 5.25
N LEU A 134 -2.64 -6.59 4.24
CA LEU A 134 -2.90 -5.80 3.03
C LEU A 134 -2.89 -6.74 1.81
N ARG A 135 -4.01 -6.82 1.08
CA ARG A 135 -4.13 -7.61 -0.15
C ARG A 135 -4.51 -6.72 -1.33
N CYS A 136 -3.70 -6.75 -2.37
CA CYS A 136 -3.92 -6.05 -3.63
C CYS A 136 -3.94 -7.07 -4.77
N GLY A 137 -5.07 -7.17 -5.49
CA GLY A 137 -5.24 -8.11 -6.60
C GLY A 137 -4.63 -7.66 -7.92
N ALA A 138 -4.10 -6.44 -7.99
CA ALA A 138 -3.33 -5.93 -9.13
C ALA A 138 -2.21 -5.00 -8.64
N HIS A 139 -1.91 -3.94 -9.39
CA HIS A 139 -0.84 -3.00 -9.08
C HIS A 139 -1.06 -2.25 -7.74
N LEU A 140 -0.01 -2.22 -6.90
CA LEU A 140 0.02 -1.48 -5.63
C LEU A 140 1.02 -0.33 -5.71
N GLU A 141 0.54 0.91 -5.62
CA GLU A 141 1.38 2.12 -5.63
C GLU A 141 1.18 2.94 -4.34
N LEU A 142 2.26 3.15 -3.59
CA LEU A 142 2.27 3.88 -2.32
C LEU A 142 3.25 5.06 -2.36
N GLY A 143 2.74 6.28 -2.21
CA GLY A 143 3.51 7.53 -2.19
C GLY A 143 4.30 7.75 -0.90
N GLY A 144 3.82 7.22 0.22
CA GLY A 144 4.43 7.32 1.56
C GLY A 144 4.97 5.99 2.07
N ASN A 145 5.24 5.91 3.37
CA ASN A 145 5.57 4.63 4.00
C ASN A 145 4.32 3.76 4.14
N ALA A 146 4.54 2.45 4.18
CA ALA A 146 3.49 1.49 4.53
C ALA A 146 3.84 0.77 5.84
N VAL A 147 2.86 0.69 6.73
CA VAL A 147 2.93 -0.15 7.93
C VAL A 147 1.79 -1.15 7.90
N VAL A 148 2.11 -2.44 7.81
CA VAL A 148 1.13 -3.54 7.77
C VAL A 148 1.43 -4.45 8.96
N GLY A 149 0.42 -4.70 9.81
CA GLY A 149 0.64 -5.44 11.04
C GLY A 149 0.91 -6.93 10.83
N GLN A 150 0.49 -7.49 9.70
CA GLN A 150 0.71 -8.88 9.31
C GLN A 150 1.31 -8.95 7.90
N ASP A 151 0.62 -9.57 6.95
CA ASP A 151 1.17 -9.91 5.64
C ASP A 151 0.75 -8.89 4.58
N LEU A 152 1.63 -8.63 3.62
CA LEU A 152 1.33 -7.88 2.42
C LEU A 152 1.40 -8.81 1.21
N HIS A 153 0.27 -9.03 0.56
CA HIS A 153 0.17 -9.76 -0.70
C HIS A 153 -0.24 -8.84 -1.86
N CYS A 154 0.54 -8.87 -2.94
CA CYS A 154 0.31 -8.12 -4.16
C CYS A 154 0.36 -9.08 -5.35
N ALA A 155 -0.73 -9.21 -6.11
CA ALA A 155 -0.77 -10.11 -7.26
C ALA A 155 -0.09 -9.53 -8.52
N ASP A 156 0.49 -8.32 -8.45
CA ASP A 156 1.24 -7.69 -9.54
C ASP A 156 2.41 -6.84 -8.99
N GLU A 157 2.85 -5.80 -9.72
CA GLU A 157 3.94 -4.91 -9.31
C GLU A 157 3.58 -4.13 -8.04
N LEU A 158 4.50 -4.14 -7.07
CA LEU A 158 4.46 -3.31 -5.87
C LEU A 158 5.47 -2.18 -6.00
N ARG A 159 5.01 -0.94 -5.93
CA ARG A 159 5.84 0.26 -5.87
C ARG A 159 5.58 1.05 -4.59
N CYS A 160 6.63 1.27 -3.80
CA CYS A 160 6.60 2.14 -2.62
C CYS A 160 7.71 3.19 -2.72
N PHE A 161 7.35 4.47 -2.70
CA PHE A 161 8.31 5.57 -2.81
C PHE A 161 9.04 5.89 -1.50
N LYS A 162 8.67 5.24 -0.40
CA LYS A 162 9.40 5.32 0.88
C LYS A 162 9.70 3.92 1.43
N GLY A 163 9.50 3.69 2.72
CA GLY A 163 9.78 2.42 3.38
C GLY A 163 8.55 1.52 3.56
N LEU A 164 8.80 0.21 3.67
CA LEU A 164 7.80 -0.78 4.05
C LEU A 164 8.17 -1.40 5.41
N GLN A 165 7.21 -1.42 6.33
CA GLN A 165 7.33 -2.14 7.60
C GLN A 165 6.18 -3.14 7.74
N LEU A 166 6.51 -4.42 7.83
CA LEU A 166 5.57 -5.54 7.89
C LEU A 166 5.82 -6.36 9.15
N GLY A 167 4.75 -6.77 9.83
CA GLY A 167 4.84 -7.74 10.92
C GLY A 167 5.09 -9.17 10.44
N GLY A 168 4.62 -9.51 9.23
CA GLY A 168 4.75 -10.82 8.61
C GLY A 168 5.48 -10.78 7.28
N ASP A 169 4.94 -11.48 6.27
CA ASP A 169 5.53 -11.71 4.97
C ASP A 169 5.21 -10.59 3.95
N LEU A 170 6.15 -10.32 3.03
CA LEU A 170 5.89 -9.62 1.77
C LEU A 170 5.86 -10.65 0.63
N CYS A 171 4.76 -10.73 -0.10
CA CYS A 171 4.63 -11.57 -1.29
C CYS A 171 4.12 -10.74 -2.46
N ALA A 172 4.93 -10.61 -3.51
CA ALA A 172 4.51 -10.00 -4.77
C ALA A 172 4.64 -10.99 -5.94
N GLU A 173 3.58 -11.16 -6.73
CA GLU A 173 3.60 -12.04 -7.92
C GLU A 173 4.26 -11.40 -9.15
N ASN A 174 4.85 -10.21 -8.99
CA ASN A 174 5.68 -9.55 -10.00
C ASN A 174 6.93 -8.92 -9.34
N SER A 175 7.34 -7.74 -9.77
CA SER A 175 8.49 -6.99 -9.26
C SER A 175 8.11 -6.15 -8.05
N VAL A 176 9.05 -6.01 -7.13
CA VAL A 176 8.93 -5.15 -5.95
C VAL A 176 9.95 -4.03 -6.10
N ARG A 177 9.50 -2.79 -6.08
CA ARG A 177 10.36 -1.60 -6.03
C ARG A 177 10.04 -0.76 -4.80
N VAL A 178 11.04 -0.56 -3.95
CA VAL A 178 10.92 0.24 -2.73
C VAL A 178 12.08 1.24 -2.70
N ASP A 179 11.80 2.53 -2.76
CA ASP A 179 12.86 3.54 -2.91
C ASP A 179 13.70 3.73 -1.64
N GLN A 180 13.19 3.32 -0.47
CA GLN A 180 13.94 3.31 0.78
C GLN A 180 14.22 1.88 1.24
N GLY A 181 13.76 1.46 2.41
CA GLY A 181 14.04 0.15 2.99
C GLY A 181 12.80 -0.72 3.19
N ILE A 182 13.03 -2.02 3.30
CA ILE A 182 12.01 -2.99 3.70
C ILE A 182 12.42 -3.61 5.04
N VAL A 183 11.49 -3.61 6.00
CA VAL A 183 11.60 -4.36 7.24
C VAL A 183 10.40 -5.30 7.33
N ALA A 184 10.64 -6.61 7.30
CA ALA A 184 9.61 -7.64 7.42
C ALA A 184 9.94 -8.57 8.59
N GLY A 185 8.96 -8.85 9.43
CA GLY A 185 9.09 -9.88 10.47
C GLY A 185 9.19 -11.29 9.88
N GLY A 186 8.58 -11.52 8.73
CA GLY A 186 8.66 -12.76 7.96
C GLY A 186 9.64 -12.68 6.78
N SER A 187 9.28 -13.36 5.70
CA SER A 187 10.01 -13.43 4.44
C SER A 187 9.63 -12.32 3.48
N VAL A 188 10.55 -11.96 2.60
CA VAL A 188 10.33 -11.04 1.48
C VAL A 188 10.49 -11.80 0.18
N SER A 189 9.42 -11.92 -0.59
CA SER A 189 9.40 -12.67 -1.85
C SER A 189 8.85 -11.86 -3.02
N SER A 190 9.51 -11.97 -4.18
CA SER A 190 9.00 -11.46 -5.45
C SER A 190 9.15 -12.48 -6.57
N ALA A 191 8.18 -12.52 -7.49
CA ALA A 191 8.24 -13.44 -8.63
C ALA A 191 9.19 -12.95 -9.73
N LEU A 192 9.52 -11.66 -9.79
CA LEU A 192 10.53 -11.12 -10.71
C LEU A 192 11.65 -10.44 -9.94
N HIS A 193 11.87 -9.14 -10.15
CA HIS A 193 12.97 -8.41 -9.55
C HIS A 193 12.60 -7.87 -8.17
N LEU A 194 13.58 -7.77 -7.29
CA LEU A 194 13.47 -7.11 -6.00
C LEU A 194 14.47 -5.96 -5.97
N GLU A 195 13.97 -4.72 -6.00
CA GLU A 195 14.77 -3.50 -6.09
C GLU A 195 14.46 -2.60 -4.89
N VAL A 196 15.46 -2.37 -4.05
CA VAL A 196 15.32 -1.60 -2.82
C VAL A 196 16.43 -0.56 -2.74
N GLY A 197 16.07 0.71 -2.57
CA GLY A 197 17.02 1.83 -2.63
C GLY A 197 17.97 1.88 -1.43
N TRP A 198 17.57 1.37 -0.27
CA TRP A 198 18.43 1.19 0.89
C TRP A 198 18.68 -0.30 1.11
N GLY A 199 18.19 -0.86 2.21
CA GLY A 199 18.38 -2.26 2.57
C GLY A 199 17.09 -3.02 2.84
N ILE A 200 17.25 -4.33 2.94
CA ILE A 200 16.17 -5.26 3.30
C ILE A 200 16.58 -5.96 4.59
N ARG A 201 15.69 -5.93 5.59
CA ARG A 201 15.77 -6.78 6.78
C ARG A 201 14.53 -7.66 6.83
N ALA A 202 14.72 -8.96 6.70
CA ALA A 202 13.68 -9.98 6.79
C ALA A 202 14.01 -10.93 7.95
N GLY A 203 13.02 -11.25 8.79
CA GLY A 203 13.16 -12.29 9.80
C GLY A 203 13.23 -13.70 9.18
N GLY A 204 12.61 -13.89 8.01
CA GLY A 204 12.67 -15.11 7.21
C GLY A 204 13.67 -15.03 6.06
N ALA A 205 13.25 -15.48 4.88
CA ALA A 205 14.07 -15.48 3.67
C ALA A 205 13.86 -14.21 2.83
N ILE A 206 14.86 -13.84 2.02
CA ILE A 206 14.75 -12.84 0.96
C ILE A 206 14.89 -13.57 -0.38
N CYS A 207 13.79 -13.73 -1.10
CA CYS A 207 13.74 -14.53 -2.32
C CYS A 207 13.21 -13.70 -3.49
N ALA A 208 13.86 -13.82 -4.65
CA ALA A 208 13.34 -13.30 -5.90
C ALA A 208 13.61 -14.32 -7.01
N GLN A 209 12.66 -14.58 -7.91
CA GLN A 209 12.98 -15.40 -9.10
C GLN A 209 13.76 -14.62 -10.16
N GLY A 210 13.91 -13.31 -9.99
CA GLY A 210 14.82 -12.44 -10.73
C GLY A 210 16.03 -12.03 -9.89
N SER A 211 16.56 -10.83 -10.18
CA SER A 211 17.67 -10.24 -9.42
C SER A 211 17.21 -9.60 -8.12
N ILE A 212 18.07 -9.66 -7.10
CA ILE A 212 17.93 -8.89 -5.86
C ILE A 212 18.92 -7.73 -5.90
N ARG A 213 18.44 -6.50 -5.72
CA ARG A 213 19.25 -5.27 -5.74
C ARG A 213 18.92 -4.41 -4.53
N ALA A 214 19.92 -4.16 -3.70
CA ALA A 214 19.86 -3.26 -2.55
C ALA A 214 20.93 -2.18 -2.67
N GLY A 215 20.56 -0.92 -2.41
CA GLY A 215 21.50 0.19 -2.35
C GLY A 215 22.50 0.06 -1.19
N GLU A 216 22.06 -0.52 -0.07
CA GLU A 216 22.85 -0.68 1.15
C GLU A 216 22.98 -2.17 1.55
N SER A 217 22.31 -2.60 2.63
CA SER A 217 22.53 -3.89 3.29
C SER A 217 21.37 -4.88 3.07
N LEU A 218 21.69 -6.17 3.09
CA LEU A 218 20.71 -7.27 3.07
C LEU A 218 20.89 -8.12 4.33
N GLU A 219 19.81 -8.32 5.07
CA GLU A 219 19.80 -9.14 6.28
C GLU A 219 18.59 -10.08 6.25
N ALA A 220 18.84 -11.39 6.23
CA ALA A 220 17.82 -12.43 6.26
C ALA A 220 18.08 -13.38 7.43
N GLY A 221 17.02 -13.84 8.09
CA GLY A 221 17.12 -14.86 9.14
C GLY A 221 17.32 -16.28 8.60
N GLU A 222 16.89 -16.55 7.36
CA GLU A 222 16.93 -17.90 6.77
C GLU A 222 17.84 -17.99 5.55
N ALA A 223 17.48 -17.36 4.44
CA ALA A 223 18.23 -17.47 3.19
C ALA A 223 18.07 -16.21 2.34
N ILE A 224 19.02 -16.00 1.42
CA ILE A 224 18.91 -15.01 0.37
C ILE A 224 19.05 -15.76 -0.95
N CYS A 225 18.03 -15.71 -1.80
CA CYS A 225 17.97 -16.49 -3.03
C CYS A 225 17.51 -15.63 -4.21
N ALA A 226 18.40 -15.39 -5.18
CA ALA A 226 18.03 -14.87 -6.49
C ALA A 226 17.71 -16.04 -7.46
N GLY A 227 17.01 -15.74 -8.55
CA GLY A 227 16.68 -16.73 -9.56
C GLY A 227 17.89 -17.26 -10.33
N GLU A 228 17.69 -18.37 -11.04
CA GLU A 228 18.74 -18.98 -11.85
C GLU A 228 19.28 -18.00 -12.90
N GLY A 229 20.60 -17.83 -12.94
CA GLY A 229 21.27 -16.87 -13.84
C GLY A 229 21.22 -15.40 -13.38
N TYR A 230 20.50 -15.09 -12.30
CA TYR A 230 20.47 -13.76 -11.69
C TYR A 230 21.43 -13.64 -10.50
N GLY A 231 21.80 -12.40 -10.19
CA GLY A 231 22.71 -12.06 -9.09
C GLY A 231 22.01 -11.38 -7.92
N VAL A 232 22.66 -11.48 -6.76
CA VAL A 232 22.37 -10.68 -5.56
C VAL A 232 23.35 -9.52 -5.52
N PHE A 233 22.84 -8.30 -5.50
CA PHE A 233 23.62 -7.07 -5.48
C PHE A 233 23.26 -6.27 -4.22
N ALA A 234 24.25 -6.00 -3.38
CA ALA A 234 24.15 -5.11 -2.23
C ALA A 234 25.22 -4.02 -2.30
N GLY A 235 25.04 -2.93 -1.55
CA GLY A 235 25.98 -1.82 -1.48
C GLY A 235 26.11 -1.02 -2.77
N LEU A 236 25.08 -1.02 -3.63
CA LEU A 236 25.11 -0.31 -4.91
C LEU A 236 25.32 1.20 -4.75
N ASP A 237 24.91 1.76 -3.61
CA ASP A 237 25.01 3.19 -3.28
C ASP A 237 26.06 3.47 -2.18
N VAL A 238 26.89 2.48 -1.84
CA VAL A 238 27.90 2.57 -0.78
C VAL A 238 29.30 2.48 -1.37
N GLN A 239 30.19 3.38 -0.94
CA GLN A 239 31.62 3.32 -1.32
C GLN A 239 32.27 2.02 -0.82
N THR A 240 33.13 1.42 -1.64
CA THR A 240 33.78 0.12 -1.37
C THR A 240 34.53 0.07 -0.05
N GLU A 241 35.17 1.17 0.35
CA GLU A 241 35.90 1.30 1.62
C GLU A 241 34.99 1.21 2.85
N ALA A 242 33.71 1.53 2.71
CA ALA A 242 32.71 1.52 3.77
C ALA A 242 31.82 0.25 3.75
N TRP A 243 32.07 -0.70 2.83
CA TRP A 243 31.20 -1.87 2.66
C TRP A 243 31.06 -2.73 3.92
N GLU A 244 32.14 -2.91 4.67
CA GLU A 244 32.12 -3.69 5.92
C GLU A 244 31.13 -3.13 6.95
N ALA A 245 30.91 -1.81 6.95
CA ALA A 245 30.00 -1.14 7.86
C ALA A 245 28.58 -0.97 7.28
N CYS A 246 28.44 -0.64 6.00
CA CYS A 246 27.19 -0.11 5.43
C CYS A 246 26.59 -0.95 4.27
N ALA A 247 27.33 -1.90 3.71
CA ALA A 247 26.88 -2.76 2.61
C ALA A 247 26.87 -4.25 3.01
N ARG A 248 26.42 -4.53 4.23
CA ARG A 248 26.54 -5.86 4.83
C ARG A 248 25.48 -6.79 4.23
N VAL A 249 25.91 -7.98 3.86
CA VAL A 249 25.04 -9.09 3.46
C VAL A 249 25.15 -10.18 4.51
N SER A 250 24.03 -10.49 5.16
CA SER A 250 23.97 -11.40 6.29
C SER A 250 22.81 -12.38 6.16
N ALA A 251 23.14 -13.67 6.24
CA ALA A 251 22.22 -14.80 6.26
C ALA A 251 22.95 -16.02 6.87
N PRO A 252 22.25 -17.10 7.25
CA PRO A 252 22.85 -18.37 7.66
C PRO A 252 23.89 -18.92 6.67
N GLU A 253 23.61 -18.83 5.38
CA GLU A 253 24.50 -19.27 4.31
C GLU A 253 24.79 -18.14 3.32
N ARG A 254 25.97 -18.16 2.69
CA ARG A 254 26.34 -17.17 1.69
C ARG A 254 25.45 -17.33 0.45
N PRO A 255 24.70 -16.30 0.03
CA PRO A 255 23.85 -16.40 -1.16
C PRO A 255 24.65 -16.84 -2.39
N ALA A 256 24.09 -17.83 -3.10
CA ALA A 256 24.56 -18.16 -4.44
C ALA A 256 24.40 -16.93 -5.33
N GLY A 257 25.45 -16.57 -6.07
CA GLY A 257 25.41 -15.40 -6.96
C GLY A 257 25.50 -14.05 -6.26
N LEU A 258 26.08 -13.95 -5.05
CA LEU A 258 26.45 -12.67 -4.45
C LEU A 258 27.53 -11.94 -5.28
N MET A 259 27.15 -10.87 -5.97
CA MET A 259 28.00 -10.11 -6.90
C MET A 259 28.62 -8.86 -6.27
N SER A 260 27.95 -8.22 -5.30
CA SER A 260 28.44 -7.01 -4.62
C SER A 260 27.97 -6.95 -3.16
N GLY A 261 28.66 -6.14 -2.36
CA GLY A 261 28.44 -6.02 -0.91
C GLY A 261 29.43 -6.86 -0.10
N TRP A 262 29.47 -6.61 1.21
CA TRP A 262 30.34 -7.30 2.15
C TRP A 262 29.62 -8.47 2.81
N TRP A 263 30.08 -9.69 2.55
CA TRP A 263 29.58 -10.86 3.26
C TRP A 263 29.98 -10.82 4.73
N ALA A 264 29.01 -10.56 5.61
CA ALA A 264 29.23 -10.40 7.04
C ALA A 264 29.04 -11.71 7.84
N GLY A 265 28.62 -12.80 7.17
CA GLY A 265 28.23 -14.04 7.85
C GLY A 265 26.84 -13.96 8.49
N PRO A 266 26.44 -14.96 9.28
CA PRO A 266 25.15 -14.99 9.97
C PRO A 266 24.98 -13.84 10.96
N SER A 267 23.79 -13.24 11.00
CA SER A 267 23.50 -12.12 11.90
C SER A 267 23.42 -12.60 13.35
N ALA A 268 24.27 -12.05 14.22
CA ALA A 268 24.22 -12.29 15.66
C ALA A 268 22.96 -11.69 16.34
N LEU A 269 22.29 -10.74 15.67
CA LEU A 269 21.09 -10.06 16.18
C LEU A 269 19.82 -10.91 16.00
N LEU A 270 19.68 -11.60 14.86
CA LEU A 270 18.54 -12.48 14.59
C LEU A 270 18.60 -13.79 15.38
N ALA A 271 19.81 -14.28 15.71
CA ALA A 271 20.00 -15.46 16.56
C ALA A 271 19.43 -15.30 17.99
N ARG A 272 19.16 -14.08 18.45
CA ARG A 272 18.60 -13.79 19.78
C ARG A 272 17.08 -13.64 19.81
N ALA A 273 16.40 -13.53 18.68
CA ALA A 273 14.94 -13.42 18.61
C ALA A 273 14.24 -14.80 18.59
N VAL A 274 15.00 -15.89 18.42
CA VAL A 274 14.52 -17.28 18.33
C VAL A 274 14.83 -18.09 19.61
N ALA A 275 15.31 -17.43 20.68
CA ALA A 275 15.63 -18.03 21.98
C ALA A 275 14.80 -17.40 23.11
#